data_AF-A0A947N782-F1
#
_entry.id   AF-A0A947N782-F1
#
_cell.length_a   1.000
_cell.length_b   1.000
_cell.length_c   1.000
_cell.angle_alpha   90.00
_cell.angle_beta   90.00
_cell.angle_gamma   90.00
#
_symmetry.space_group_name_H-M   'P 1'
#
loop_
_entity.id
_entity.type
_entity.pdbx_description
1 polymer ?
#
loop_
_entity_poly.entity_id
_entity_poly.type
_entity_poly.pdbx_seq_one_letter_code
_entity_poly.pdbx_strand_id
1 'polypeptide(L)' 'MSTRYLTIEDISNRLFITVGTAYNRLSTNKKMPPSIKIGKKILFPENKFEEWMEKQVESNDEIALKKITIARIKR' A
#
# COMPACT_ATOMS: atom_id res chain seq x y z
N MET A 1 -15.35 -13.80 13.56
CA MET A 1 -14.87 -12.96 12.45
C MET A 1 -13.78 -13.73 11.72
N SER A 2 -14.02 -14.18 10.49
CA SER A 2 -13.01 -14.91 9.70
C SER A 2 -12.07 -13.90 9.07
N THR A 3 -10.79 -13.89 9.48
CA THR A 3 -9.78 -13.03 8.88
C THR A 3 -9.44 -13.58 7.49
N ARG A 4 -9.95 -12.92 6.45
CA ARG A 4 -9.59 -13.25 5.08
C ARG A 4 -8.17 -12.81 4.78
N TYR A 5 -7.45 -13.63 4.03
CA TYR A 5 -6.09 -13.34 3.60
C TYR A 5 -6.08 -13.20 2.09
N LEU A 6 -5.56 -12.07 1.63
CA LEU A 6 -5.33 -11.75 0.23
C LEU A 6 -3.97 -12.25 -0.21
N THR A 7 -3.87 -12.68 -1.46
CA THR A 7 -2.61 -13.08 -2.08
C THR A 7 -1.88 -11.87 -2.66
N ILE A 8 -0.65 -12.10 -3.11
CA ILE A 8 0.12 -11.07 -3.83
C ILE A 8 -0.61 -10.60 -5.10
N GLU A 9 -1.34 -11.48 -5.77
CA GLU A 9 -2.10 -11.18 -6.99
C GLU A 9 -3.29 -10.28 -6.67
N ASP A 10 -4.04 -10.60 -5.61
CA ASP A 10 -5.16 -9.79 -5.14
C ASP A 10 -4.73 -8.37 -4.77
N ILE A 11 -3.63 -8.25 -4.03
CA ILE A 11 -3.07 -6.94 -3.64
C ILE A 11 -2.55 -6.18 -4.85
N SER A 12 -1.92 -6.86 -5.80
CA SER A 12 -1.43 -6.23 -7.03
C SER A 12 -2.58 -5.62 -7.83
N ASN A 13 -3.69 -6.34 -7.93
CA ASN A 13 -4.91 -5.85 -8.58
C ASN A 13 -5.52 -4.66 -7.83
N ARG A 14 -5.65 -4.73 -6.49
CA ARG A 14 -6.21 -3.63 -5.69
C ARG A 14 -5.34 -2.36 -5.69
N LEU A 15 -4.02 -2.52 -5.72
CA LEU A 15 -3.07 -1.40 -5.76
C LEU A 15 -2.78 -0.90 -7.18
N PHE A 16 -3.35 -1.55 -8.21
CA PHE A 16 -3.08 -1.26 -9.62
C PHE A 16 -1.57 -1.30 -9.96
N ILE A 17 -0.85 -2.30 -9.44
CA ILE A 17 0.56 -2.55 -9.73
C ILE A 17 0.76 -3.96 -10.28
N THR A 18 1.87 -4.21 -10.95
CA THR A 18 2.21 -5.58 -11.37
C THR A 18 2.69 -6.42 -10.19
N VAL A 19 2.49 -7.74 -10.26
CA VAL A 19 3.00 -8.69 -9.26
C VAL A 19 4.51 -8.56 -9.08
N GLY A 20 5.27 -8.38 -10.17
CA GLY A 20 6.71 -8.13 -10.12
C GLY A 20 7.06 -6.84 -9.37
N THR A 21 6.29 -5.77 -9.57
CA THR A 21 6.43 -4.53 -8.81
C THR A 21 6.13 -4.76 -7.32
N ALA A 22 5.10 -5.53 -6.99
CA ALA A 22 4.75 -5.85 -5.61
C ALA A 22 5.88 -6.63 -4.91
N TYR A 23 6.44 -7.67 -5.54
CA TYR A 23 7.59 -8.40 -5.02
C TYR A 23 8.82 -7.50 -4.85
N ASN A 24 9.12 -6.65 -5.84
CA ASN A 24 10.24 -5.72 -5.75
C ASN A 24 10.06 -4.76 -4.55
N ARG A 25 8.86 -4.19 -4.37
CA ARG A 25 8.56 -3.31 -3.23
C ARG A 25 8.72 -4.00 -1.88
N LEU A 26 8.24 -5.25 -1.75
CA LEU A 26 8.41 -6.05 -0.54
C LEU A 26 9.89 -6.34 -0.24
N SER A 27 10.67 -6.68 -1.28
CA SER A 27 12.11 -6.96 -1.13
C SER A 27 12.94 -5.72 -0.82
N THR A 28 12.53 -4.55 -1.31
CA THR A 28 13.24 -3.27 -1.13
C THR A 28 12.73 -2.46 0.06
N ASN A 29 11.89 -3.06 0.91
CA ASN A 29 11.27 -2.45 2.08
C ASN A 29 10.56 -1.11 1.76
N LYS A 30 10.01 -0.98 0.55
CA LYS A 30 9.20 0.17 0.15
C LYS A 30 7.82 0.07 0.78
N LYS A 31 7.08 1.19 0.77
CA LYS A 31 5.69 1.25 1.25
C LYS A 31 4.86 0.13 0.62
N MET A 32 4.42 -0.80 1.46
CA MET A 32 3.54 -1.92 1.14
C MET A 32 2.62 -2.18 2.35
N PRO A 33 1.44 -2.75 2.11
CA PRO A 33 0.55 -3.16 3.18
C PRO A 33 1.16 -4.28 4.04
N PRO A 34 0.71 -4.45 5.29
CA PRO A 34 1.22 -5.46 6.20
C PRO A 34 1.07 -6.87 5.61
N SER A 35 2.15 -7.63 5.62
CA SER A 35 2.19 -8.98 5.05
C SER A 35 2.73 -10.01 6.04
N ILE A 36 2.34 -11.26 5.85
CA ILE A 36 2.80 -12.42 6.59
C ILE A 36 3.32 -13.43 5.58
N LYS A 37 4.54 -13.91 5.80
CA LYS A 37 5.15 -14.95 4.96
C LYS A 37 4.87 -16.32 5.56
N ILE A 38 4.15 -17.16 4.82
CA ILE A 38 3.86 -18.55 5.19
C ILE A 38 4.50 -19.46 4.15
N GLY A 39 5.64 -20.05 4.51
CA GLY A 39 6.48 -20.82 3.59
C GLY A 39 6.94 -19.95 2.40
N LYS A 40 6.54 -20.34 1.20
CA LYS A 40 6.85 -19.62 -0.05
C LYS A 40 5.80 -18.56 -0.43
N LYS A 41 4.65 -18.52 0.27
CA LYS A 41 3.56 -17.59 -0.03
C LYS A 41 3.63 -16.36 0.87
N ILE A 42 3.31 -15.21 0.28
CA ILE A 42 3.12 -13.95 1.00
C ILE A 42 1.62 -13.68 1.01
N LEU A 43 1.07 -13.52 2.20
CA LEU A 43 -0.34 -13.29 2.44
C LEU A 43 -0.54 -11.98 3.17
N PHE A 44 -1.66 -11.33 2.90
CA PHE A 44 -2.00 -10.01 3.42
C PHE A 44 -3.34 -10.10 4.15
N PRO A 45 -3.38 -9.86 5.46
CA PRO A 45 -4.65 -9.80 6.18
C PRO A 45 -5.51 -8.67 5.61
N GLU A 46 -6.74 -8.98 5.16
CA GLU A 46 -7.61 -8.02 4.48
C GLU A 46 -7.91 -6.80 5.37
N ASN A 47 -8.20 -7.01 6.66
CA ASN A 47 -8.45 -5.92 7.60
C ASN A 47 -7.28 -4.93 7.70
N LYS A 48 -6.05 -5.45 7.83
CA LYS A 48 -4.84 -4.62 7.91
C LYS A 48 -4.49 -3.94 6.59
N PHE A 49 -4.89 -4.55 5.48
CA PHE A 49 -4.75 -3.93 4.17
C PHE A 49 -5.66 -2.71 4.04
N GLU A 50 -6.93 -2.82 4.42
CA GLU A 50 -7.88 -1.70 4.38
C GLU A 50 -7.44 -0.55 5.32
N GLU A 51 -7.08 -0.85 6.56
CA GLU A 51 -6.55 0.15 7.50
C GLU A 51 -5.28 0.86 6.97
N TRP A 52 -4.47 0.14 6.20
CA TRP A 52 -3.28 0.71 5.58
C TRP A 52 -3.62 1.62 4.40
N MET A 53 -4.60 1.22 3.58
CA MET A 53 -5.11 2.01 2.46
C MET A 53 -5.69 3.34 2.93
N GLU A 54 -6.53 3.32 3.97
CA GLU A 54 -7.11 4.54 4.57
C GLU A 54 -6.02 5.54 4.96
N LYS A 55 -4.96 5.07 5.65
CA LYS A 55 -3.82 5.91 6.04
C LYS A 55 -3.04 6.48 4.85
N GLN A 56 -2.99 5.77 3.71
CA GLN A 56 -2.31 6.29 2.52
C GLN A 56 -3.15 7.36 1.80
N VAL A 57 -4.47 7.27 1.83
CA VAL A 57 -5.37 8.30 1.27
C VAL A 57 -5.17 9.63 2.02
N GLU A 58 -5.25 9.60 3.35
CA GLU A 58 -5.03 10.79 4.20
C GLU A 58 -3.64 11.41 3.97
N SER A 59 -2.60 10.58 3.89
CA SER A 59 -1.24 11.04 3.63
C SER A 59 -1.08 11.70 2.25
N ASN A 60 -1.79 11.21 1.24
CA ASN A 60 -1.69 11.74 -0.13
C ASN A 60 -2.36 13.11 -0.24
N ASP A 61 -3.50 13.30 0.43
CA ASP A 61 -4.22 14.58 0.47
C ASP A 61 -3.38 15.66 1.16
N GLU A 62 -2.70 15.32 2.26
CA GLU A 62 -1.75 16.25 2.92
C GLU A 62 -0.56 16.62 2.03
N ILE A 63 -0.01 15.67 1.27
CA ILE A 63 1.10 15.92 0.33
C ILE A 63 0.63 16.82 -0.81
N ALA A 64 -0.58 16.60 -1.34
CA ALA A 64 -1.15 17.44 -2.38
C ALA A 64 -1.35 18.88 -1.89
N LEU A 65 -1.90 19.06 -0.69
CA LEU A 65 -2.08 20.38 -0.07
C LEU A 65 -0.75 21.09 0.19
N LYS A 66 0.28 20.40 0.69
CA LYS A 66 1.63 20.97 0.88
C LYS A 66 2.25 21.42 -0.45
N LYS A 67 2.10 20.65 -1.53
CA LYS A 67 2.61 21.04 -2.86
C LYS A 67 1.92 22.30 -3.39
N ILE A 68 0.60 22.41 -3.24
CA ILE A 68 -0.17 23.59 -3.65
C ILE A 68 0.29 24.83 -2.86
N THR A 69 0.41 24.70 -1.54
CA THR A 69 0.83 25.81 -0.66
C THR A 69 2.25 26.28 -0.97
N ILE A 70 3.21 25.37 -1.17
CA ILE A 70 4.58 25.72 -1.56
C ILE A 70 4.63 26.43 -2.92
N ALA A 71 3.87 25.94 -3.91
CA ALA A 71 3.77 26.58 -5.22
C ALA A 71 3.16 27.99 -5.13
N ARG A 72 2.27 28.23 -4.17
CA ARG A 72 1.62 29.53 -3.93
C ARG A 72 2.53 30.53 -3.20
N ILE A 73 3.41 30.08 -2.31
CA ILE A 73 4.38 30.93 -1.59
C ILE A 73 5.54 31.38 -2.50
N LYS A 74 5.88 30.60 -3.52
CA LYS A 74 6.96 30.91 -4.48
C LYS A 74 6.57 31.86 -5.62
N ARG A 75 5.30 32.28 -5.71
CA ARG A 75 4.81 33.34 -6.62
C ARG A 75 4.76 34.65 -5.87
#